data_AF-A0A429G8B3-F1
#
_entry.id   AF-A0A429G8B3-F1
#
_cell.length_a   1.000
_cell.length_b   1.000
_cell.length_c   1.000
_cell.angle_alpha   90.00
_cell.angle_beta   90.00
_cell.angle_gamma   90.00
#
_symmetry.space_group_name_H-M   'P 1'
#
loop_
_entity.id
_entity.type
_entity.pdbx_description
1 polymer ?
#
loop_
_entity_poly.entity_id
_entity_poly.type
_entity_poly.pdbx_seq_one_letter_code
_entity_poly.pdbx_strand_id
1 'polypeptide(L)'
;MVEITWTKHARGGKGAARRNAAPVAFPLPDEPPPFVHTVWMREWEDFSPQAAVGHELPRRIGVEEEPEGLRLDFGNRPPILLKPNQYLRHQETYLSGRGCSCCGTPWYNMRTLNVVYGKVRAESLLHEPTRYIDDRRLLGARRRYVGGTR
;
A
#
# COMPACT_ATOMS: atom_id res chain seq x y z
N MET A 1 -2.05 5.45 4.18
CA MET A 1 -1.52 4.71 3.02
C MET A 1 0.00 4.84 3.00
N VAL A 2 0.73 3.75 2.80
CA VAL A 2 2.18 3.77 2.59
C VAL A 2 2.48 3.31 1.17
N GLU A 3 3.28 4.05 0.44
CA GLU A 3 3.68 3.73 -0.92
C GLU A 3 5.20 3.71 -1.05
N ILE A 4 5.74 2.55 -1.38
CA ILE A 4 7.18 2.35 -1.62
C ILE A 4 7.38 2.20 -3.12
N THR A 5 8.21 3.07 -3.71
CA THR A 5 8.50 3.08 -5.15
C THR A 5 9.98 2.78 -5.42
N TRP A 6 10.25 1.86 -6.34
CA TRP A 6 11.60 1.49 -6.73
C TRP A 6 11.70 1.09 -8.20
N THR A 7 12.92 1.03 -8.71
CA THR A 7 13.26 0.59 -10.07
C THR A 7 13.74 -0.87 -10.06
N LYS A 8 14.27 -1.36 -11.19
CA LYS A 8 14.87 -2.70 -11.21
C LYS A 8 16.14 -2.81 -10.34
N HIS A 9 16.79 -1.69 -10.00
CA HIS A 9 18.06 -1.69 -9.26
C HIS A 9 17.89 -2.18 -7.81
N ALA A 10 16.81 -1.79 -7.11
CA ALA A 10 16.48 -2.30 -5.79
C ALA A 10 15.76 -3.66 -5.76
N ARG A 11 15.90 -4.51 -6.80
CA ARG A 11 15.34 -5.88 -6.78
C ARG A 11 16.19 -6.88 -6.00
N GLY A 12 17.48 -6.62 -5.84
CA GLY A 12 18.42 -7.52 -5.16
C GLY A 12 19.42 -6.78 -4.28
N GLY A 13 20.22 -7.56 -3.55
CA GLY A 13 21.32 -7.06 -2.72
C GLY A 13 20.90 -5.98 -1.71
N LYS A 14 21.76 -4.97 -1.54
CA LYS A 14 21.57 -3.88 -0.58
C LYS A 14 20.28 -3.07 -0.84
N GLY A 15 19.91 -2.88 -2.11
CA GLY A 15 18.69 -2.15 -2.46
C GLY A 15 17.41 -2.90 -2.03
N ALA A 16 17.38 -4.22 -2.22
CA ALA A 16 16.28 -5.05 -1.72
C ALA A 16 16.22 -5.08 -0.19
N ALA A 17 17.39 -5.13 0.49
CA ALA A 17 17.45 -5.09 1.94
C ALA A 17 16.86 -3.78 2.49
N ARG A 18 17.24 -2.62 1.92
CA ARG A 18 16.68 -1.31 2.31
C ARG A 18 15.16 -1.25 2.08
N ARG A 19 14.70 -1.66 0.89
CA ARG A 19 13.27 -1.70 0.57
C ARG A 19 12.49 -2.59 1.53
N ASN A 20 13.03 -3.77 1.86
CA ASN A 20 12.37 -4.72 2.77
C ASN A 20 12.37 -4.23 4.22
N ALA A 21 13.29 -3.34 4.60
CA ALA A 21 13.34 -2.71 5.91
C ALA A 21 12.40 -1.50 6.05
N ALA A 22 11.88 -0.96 4.94
CA ALA A 22 10.99 0.19 4.96
C ALA A 22 9.68 -0.12 5.73
N PRO A 23 9.25 0.75 6.66
CA PRO A 23 8.03 0.51 7.44
C PRO A 23 6.78 0.43 6.57
N VAL A 24 5.86 -0.46 6.94
CA VAL A 24 4.56 -0.63 6.24
C VAL A 24 3.42 0.10 6.94
N ALA A 25 3.70 0.72 8.09
CA ALA A 25 2.78 1.53 8.88
C ALA A 25 3.57 2.60 9.63
N PHE A 26 2.89 3.71 9.92
CA PHE A 26 3.42 4.86 10.65
C PHE A 26 2.38 5.27 11.70
N PRO A 27 2.79 5.98 12.76
CA PRO A 27 1.85 6.62 13.67
C PRO A 27 0.87 7.51 12.90
N LEU A 28 -0.35 7.60 13.39
CA LEU A 28 -1.34 8.52 12.86
C LEU A 28 -0.99 9.95 13.30
N PRO A 29 -1.17 10.95 12.41
CA PRO A 29 -1.01 12.36 12.75
C PRO A 29 -2.11 12.77 13.73
N ASP A 30 -1.88 13.89 14.43
CA ASP A 30 -2.89 14.55 15.25
C ASP A 30 -3.87 15.33 14.36
N GLU A 31 -4.68 14.59 13.59
CA GLU A 31 -5.69 15.13 12.67
C GLU A 31 -7.07 14.55 13.03
N PRO A 32 -8.14 15.36 13.05
CA PRO A 32 -9.49 14.85 13.24
C PRO A 32 -9.92 13.91 12.09
N PRO A 33 -10.44 12.70 12.39
CA PRO A 33 -11.01 11.83 11.37
C PRO A 33 -12.31 12.41 10.77
N PRO A 34 -12.64 12.10 9.50
CA PRO A 34 -11.92 11.21 8.60
C PRO A 34 -10.77 11.91 7.86
N PHE A 35 -9.61 11.24 7.79
CA PHE A 35 -8.46 11.69 7.00
C PHE A 35 -7.71 10.50 6.40
N VAL A 36 -6.84 10.81 5.45
CA VAL A 36 -5.90 9.91 4.80
C VAL A 36 -4.48 10.43 5.05
N HIS A 37 -3.73 9.71 5.88
CA HIS A 37 -2.30 9.93 6.06
C HIS A 37 -1.53 9.14 5.01
N THR A 38 -0.91 9.82 4.05
CA THR A 38 -0.13 9.19 2.99
C THR A 38 1.36 9.36 3.27
N VAL A 39 2.11 8.26 3.19
CA VAL A 39 3.57 8.24 3.29
C VAL A 39 4.16 7.63 2.03
N TRP A 40 5.08 8.35 1.38
CA TRP A 40 5.84 7.87 0.23
C TRP A 40 7.29 7.62 0.63
N MET A 41 7.88 6.56 0.09
CA MET A 41 9.31 6.25 0.22
C MET A 41 9.83 5.79 -1.14
N ARG A 42 10.86 6.46 -1.65
CA ARG A 42 11.36 6.23 -3.01
C ARG A 42 12.81 5.78 -3.00
N GLU A 43 13.17 4.89 -3.92
CA GLU A 43 14.55 4.38 -4.05
C GLU A 43 15.60 5.50 -4.17
N TRP A 44 15.31 6.54 -4.98
CA TRP A 44 16.22 7.67 -5.20
C TRP A 44 16.22 8.70 -4.06
N GLU A 45 15.40 8.50 -3.03
CA GLU A 45 15.39 9.27 -1.77
C GLU A 45 15.86 8.36 -0.61
N ASP A 46 16.58 7.27 -0.92
CA ASP A 46 17.05 6.24 0.02
C ASP A 46 15.93 5.61 0.87
N PHE A 47 14.71 5.61 0.35
CA PHE A 47 13.49 5.20 1.06
C PHE A 47 13.20 6.04 2.31
N SER A 48 13.64 7.29 2.35
CA SER A 48 13.29 8.24 3.41
C SER A 48 11.78 8.57 3.34
N PRO A 49 11.05 8.54 4.46
CA PRO A 49 9.61 8.78 4.47
C PRO A 49 9.28 10.25 4.21
N GLN A 50 8.36 10.49 3.29
CA GLN A 50 7.72 11.78 3.02
C GLN A 50 6.23 11.64 3.28
N ALA A 51 5.63 12.53 4.08
CA ALA A 51 4.25 12.38 4.52
C ALA A 51 3.36 13.56 4.13
N ALA A 52 2.08 13.29 3.91
CA ALA A 52 1.03 14.29 3.76
C ALA A 52 -0.28 13.78 4.36
N VAL A 53 -1.13 14.71 4.76
CA VAL A 53 -2.48 14.46 5.25
C VAL A 53 -3.47 15.10 4.29
N GLY A 54 -4.57 14.40 3.99
CA GLY A 54 -5.67 14.93 3.18
C GLY A 54 -6.96 14.16 3.45
N HIS A 55 -8.04 14.54 2.78
CA HIS A 55 -9.35 13.92 2.99
C HIS A 55 -9.84 13.12 1.78
N GLU A 56 -9.10 13.16 0.67
CA GLU A 56 -9.43 12.39 -0.53
C GLU A 56 -9.04 10.92 -0.35
N LEU A 57 -9.99 10.03 -0.62
CA LEU A 57 -9.75 8.60 -0.63
C LEU A 57 -8.78 8.24 -1.77
N PRO A 58 -7.89 7.26 -1.58
CA PRO A 58 -7.09 6.75 -2.68
C PRO A 58 -8.01 6.15 -3.75
N ARG A 59 -7.60 6.31 -5.03
CA ARG A 59 -8.37 5.80 -6.17
C ARG A 59 -8.70 4.30 -5.99
N ARG A 60 -9.89 3.91 -6.44
CA ARG A 60 -10.41 2.52 -6.44
C ARG A 60 -10.69 1.94 -5.06
N ILE A 61 -10.90 2.78 -4.05
CA ILE A 61 -11.41 2.36 -2.76
C ILE A 61 -12.70 3.13 -2.50
N GLY A 62 -13.81 2.41 -2.36
CA GLY A 62 -15.05 2.93 -1.81
C GLY A 62 -15.05 2.75 -0.29
N VAL A 63 -15.53 3.77 0.42
CA VAL A 63 -15.73 3.73 1.87
C VAL A 63 -17.13 4.23 2.17
N GLU A 64 -17.89 3.44 2.92
CA GLU A 64 -19.25 3.77 3.33
C GLU A 64 -19.45 3.33 4.79
N GLU A 65 -20.01 4.21 5.61
CA GLU A 65 -20.36 3.87 6.99
C GLU A 65 -21.75 3.23 7.02
N GLU A 66 -21.82 1.99 7.50
CA GLU A 66 -23.05 1.23 7.68
C GLU A 66 -23.36 1.10 9.19
N PRO A 67 -24.62 0.81 9.60
CA PRO A 67 -24.97 0.65 11.02
C PRO A 67 -24.10 -0.38 11.76
N GLU A 68 -23.58 -1.34 11.01
CA GLU A 68 -22.82 -2.47 11.52
C GLU A 68 -21.29 -2.27 11.47
N GLY A 69 -20.78 -1.22 10.82
CA GLY A 69 -19.34 -1.02 10.62
C GLY A 69 -19.00 -0.17 9.40
N LEU A 70 -17.70 -0.04 9.12
CA LEU A 70 -17.20 0.64 7.93
C LEU A 70 -17.04 -0.35 6.78
N ARG A 71 -17.83 -0.19 5.72
CA ARG A 71 -17.72 -0.99 4.50
C ARG A 71 -16.61 -0.44 3.60
N LEU A 72 -15.72 -1.33 3.19
CA LEU A 72 -14.60 -1.06 2.28
C LEU A 72 -14.79 -1.85 0.99
N ASP A 73 -14.85 -1.15 -0.14
CA ASP A 73 -14.97 -1.75 -1.47
C ASP A 73 -13.71 -1.51 -2.29
N PHE A 74 -13.08 -2.58 -2.75
CA PHE A 74 -11.87 -2.56 -3.58
C PHE A 74 -12.18 -2.81 -5.06
N GLY A 75 -13.44 -3.09 -5.42
CA GLY A 75 -13.94 -3.36 -6.76
C GLY A 75 -13.54 -4.71 -7.37
N ASN A 76 -12.45 -5.33 -6.89
CA ASN A 76 -11.92 -6.59 -7.41
C ASN A 76 -12.10 -7.78 -6.45
N ARG A 77 -12.83 -7.59 -5.35
CA ARG A 77 -13.13 -8.60 -4.32
C ARG A 77 -14.42 -8.26 -3.61
N PRO A 78 -15.03 -9.22 -2.88
CA PRO A 78 -16.13 -8.92 -1.98
C PRO A 78 -15.77 -7.78 -1.01
N PRO A 79 -16.71 -6.86 -0.75
CA PRO A 79 -16.53 -5.79 0.23
C PRO A 79 -16.20 -6.33 1.62
N ILE A 80 -15.44 -5.54 2.38
CA ILE A 80 -15.03 -5.88 3.74
C ILE A 80 -15.76 -4.96 4.69
N LEU A 81 -16.48 -5.53 5.64
CA LEU A 81 -17.06 -4.77 6.75
C LEU A 81 -16.10 -4.76 7.94
N LEU A 82 -15.58 -3.58 8.27
CA LEU A 82 -14.68 -3.35 9.40
C LEU A 82 -15.50 -2.90 10.61
N LYS A 83 -15.54 -3.71 11.67
CA LYS A 83 -16.23 -3.34 12.92
C LYS A 83 -15.44 -2.25 13.68
N PRO A 84 -16.07 -1.51 14.61
CA PRO A 84 -15.34 -0.57 15.46
C PRO A 84 -14.15 -1.23 16.16
N ASN A 85 -13.04 -0.50 16.24
CA ASN A 85 -11.73 -0.92 16.78
C ASN A 85 -11.04 -2.04 15.98
N GLN A 86 -11.54 -2.38 14.80
CA GLN A 86 -10.82 -3.24 13.88
C GLN A 86 -9.91 -2.42 12.96
N TYR A 87 -8.85 -3.09 12.53
CA TYR A 87 -7.84 -2.54 11.65
C TYR A 87 -7.57 -3.51 10.50
N LEU A 88 -7.63 -3.00 9.27
CA LEU A 88 -7.27 -3.70 8.05
C LEU A 88 -5.89 -3.24 7.55
N ARG A 89 -5.02 -4.21 7.22
CA ARG A 89 -3.83 -4.00 6.38
C ARG A 89 -3.97 -4.75 5.06
N HIS A 90 -3.96 -4.00 3.97
CA HIS A 90 -3.93 -4.55 2.61
C HIS A 90 -2.62 -4.16 1.93
N GLN A 91 -1.84 -5.14 1.48
CA GLN A 91 -0.63 -4.92 0.72
C GLN A 91 -0.78 -5.42 -0.70
N GLU A 92 -0.35 -4.62 -1.66
CA GLU A 92 -0.28 -5.01 -3.06
C GLU A 92 0.99 -4.47 -3.72
N THR A 93 1.40 -5.12 -4.80
CA THR A 93 2.47 -4.62 -5.65
C THR A 93 1.94 -4.39 -7.06
N TYR A 94 2.30 -3.27 -7.67
CA TYR A 94 1.89 -2.97 -9.04
C TYR A 94 2.99 -2.24 -9.82
N LEU A 95 2.93 -2.34 -11.14
CA LEU A 95 3.80 -1.55 -12.02
C LEU A 95 3.14 -0.19 -12.26
N SER A 96 3.85 0.90 -12.05
CA SER A 96 3.38 2.20 -12.51
C SER A 96 3.20 2.17 -14.03
N GLY A 97 2.08 2.72 -14.51
CA GLY A 97 1.91 2.98 -15.95
C GLY A 97 2.87 4.04 -16.49
N ARG A 98 3.63 4.71 -15.61
CA ARG A 98 4.66 5.70 -15.94
C ARG A 98 6.03 5.21 -15.45
N GLY A 99 7.06 5.30 -16.30
CA GLY A 99 8.46 5.09 -15.92
C GLY A 99 9.19 6.42 -15.70
N CYS A 100 10.53 6.38 -15.50
CA CYS A 100 11.33 7.61 -15.51
C CYS A 100 11.07 8.37 -16.81
N SER A 101 10.68 9.64 -16.72
CA SER A 101 10.57 10.52 -17.89
C SER A 101 11.87 10.60 -18.69
N CYS A 102 13.00 10.43 -18.01
CA CYS A 102 14.35 10.52 -18.57
C CYS A 102 14.77 9.31 -19.43
N CYS A 103 14.35 8.09 -19.07
CA CYS A 103 14.93 6.86 -19.63
C CYS A 103 13.92 5.73 -19.81
N GLY A 104 12.64 5.97 -19.53
CA GLY A 104 11.57 4.98 -19.65
C GLY A 104 11.64 3.81 -18.66
N THR A 105 12.58 3.84 -17.70
CA THR A 105 12.72 2.76 -16.71
C THR A 105 11.43 2.64 -15.90
N PRO A 106 10.78 1.46 -15.88
CA PRO A 106 9.50 1.32 -15.20
C PRO A 106 9.69 1.41 -13.69
N TRP A 107 8.70 1.99 -13.02
CA TRP A 107 8.63 2.03 -11.56
C TRP A 107 7.76 0.89 -11.04
N TYR A 108 8.29 0.19 -10.06
CA TYR A 108 7.60 -0.80 -9.26
C TYR A 108 7.12 -0.13 -7.99
N ASN A 109 5.89 -0.44 -7.58
CA ASN A 109 5.31 0.10 -6.37
C ASN A 109 4.84 -1.03 -5.48
N MET A 110 4.91 -0.79 -4.17
CA MET A 110 4.22 -1.54 -3.15
C MET A 110 3.36 -0.57 -2.38
N ARG A 111 2.04 -0.79 -2.42
CA ARG A 111 1.07 -0.01 -1.65
C ARG A 111 0.66 -0.82 -0.44
N THR A 112 0.71 -0.19 0.73
CA THR A 112 0.07 -0.69 1.96
C THR A 112 -1.05 0.26 2.34
N LEU A 113 -2.29 -0.19 2.21
CA LEU A 113 -3.45 0.49 2.74
C LEU A 113 -3.70 0.00 4.17
N ASN A 114 -3.66 0.94 5.11
CA ASN A 114 -4.00 0.71 6.50
C ASN A 114 -5.29 1.49 6.80
N VAL A 115 -6.34 0.81 7.26
CA VAL A 115 -7.63 1.41 7.60
C VAL A 115 -8.03 1.00 9.00
N VAL A 116 -8.25 1.96 9.88
CA VAL A 116 -8.76 1.75 11.24
C VAL A 116 -10.09 2.50 11.38
N TYR A 117 -11.03 1.92 12.12
CA TYR A 117 -12.36 2.48 12.32
C TYR A 117 -12.75 2.45 13.81
N GLY A 118 -13.52 3.42 14.29
CA GLY A 118 -13.91 3.55 15.68
C GLY A 118 -12.94 4.39 16.52
N LYS A 119 -12.53 3.89 17.69
CA LYS A 119 -11.64 4.65 18.59
C LYS A 119 -10.18 4.50 18.13
N VAL A 120 -9.65 5.57 17.55
CA VAL A 120 -8.31 5.61 16.96
C VAL A 120 -7.30 6.24 17.94
N ARG A 121 -6.09 5.67 17.98
CA ARG A 121 -4.92 6.20 18.69
C ARG A 121 -3.76 6.35 17.70
N ALA A 122 -2.76 7.16 18.04
CA ALA A 122 -1.58 7.36 17.19
C ALA A 122 -0.94 6.02 16.77
N GLU A 123 -0.88 5.04 17.67
CA GLU A 123 -0.21 3.76 17.47
C GLU A 123 -1.14 2.67 16.90
N SER A 124 -2.41 2.98 16.60
CA SER A 124 -3.41 1.97 16.17
C SER A 124 -2.96 1.11 15.00
N LEU A 125 -2.11 1.63 14.10
CA LEU A 125 -1.64 0.93 12.90
C LEU A 125 -0.32 0.15 13.11
N LEU A 126 0.33 0.30 14.27
CA LEU A 126 1.63 -0.30 14.58
C LEU A 126 1.52 -1.73 15.14
N HIS A 127 0.31 -2.15 15.50
CA HIS A 127 0.02 -3.49 16.00
C HIS A 127 -0.38 -4.45 14.88
N GLU A 128 -0.59 -5.72 15.25
CA GLU A 128 -1.07 -6.74 14.33
C GLU A 128 -2.48 -6.38 13.80
N PRO A 129 -2.72 -6.43 12.48
CA PRO A 129 -4.02 -6.11 11.92
C PRO A 129 -5.06 -7.19 12.23
N THR A 130 -6.28 -6.77 12.53
CA THR A 130 -7.44 -7.68 12.67
C THR A 130 -7.78 -8.38 11.35
N ARG A 131 -7.50 -7.70 10.23
CA ARG A 131 -7.67 -8.22 8.87
C ARG A 131 -6.40 -7.95 8.08
N TYR A 132 -5.84 -8.99 7.47
CA TYR A 132 -4.67 -8.87 6.61
C TYR A 132 -4.98 -9.41 5.21
N ILE A 133 -4.66 -8.63 4.19
CA ILE A 133 -4.75 -9.02 2.78
C ILE A 133 -3.38 -8.85 2.14
N ASP A 134 -2.88 -9.92 1.56
CA ASP A 134 -1.63 -9.93 0.82
C ASP A 134 -1.87 -10.22 -0.66
N ASP A 135 -1.96 -9.16 -1.44
CA ASP A 135 -2.03 -9.20 -2.91
C ASP A 135 -0.68 -8.83 -3.54
N ARG A 136 0.42 -8.91 -2.77
CA ARG A 136 1.77 -8.69 -3.32
C ARG A 136 2.11 -9.79 -4.31
N ARG A 137 2.75 -9.40 -5.42
CA ARG A 137 3.14 -10.27 -6.52
C ARG A 137 4.60 -10.04 -6.85
N LEU A 138 5.25 -11.10 -7.35
CA LEU A 138 6.56 -10.96 -7.95
C LEU A 138 6.44 -10.22 -9.29
N LEU A 139 6.71 -8.92 -9.27
CA LEU A 139 6.74 -8.11 -10.48
C LEU A 139 8.05 -8.41 -11.25
N GLY A 140 7.96 -9.16 -12.35
CA GLY A 140 9.10 -9.46 -13.22
C GLY A 140 9.38 -10.93 -13.52
N ALA A 141 8.54 -11.87 -13.08
CA ALA A 141 8.56 -13.22 -13.64
C ALA A 141 8.12 -13.13 -15.10
N ARG A 142 9.06 -13.34 -16.05
CA ARG A 142 8.66 -13.71 -17.41
C ARG A 142 7.73 -14.91 -17.26
N ARG A 143 6.48 -14.83 -17.74
CA ARG A 143 5.76 -16.04 -18.13
C ARG A 143 6.71 -16.74 -19.10
N ARG A 144 7.26 -17.90 -18.75
CA ARG A 144 7.83 -18.79 -19.77
C ARG A 144 6.63 -19.15 -20.64
N TYR A 145 6.55 -18.53 -21.81
CA TYR A 145 5.79 -19.09 -22.91
C TYR A 145 6.48 -20.42 -23.21
N VAL A 146 5.91 -21.52 -22.72
CA VAL A 146 6.25 -22.85 -23.22
C VAL A 146 5.56 -22.90 -24.57
N GLY A 147 6.30 -22.53 -25.62
CA GLY A 147 5.83 -22.65 -26.99
C GLY A 147 5.44 -24.11 -27.23
N GLY A 148 4.17 -24.33 -27.61
CA GLY A 148 3.72 -25.60 -28.12
C GLY A 148 4.49 -25.90 -29.41
N THR A 149 5.26 -26.98 -29.40
CA THR A 149 5.73 -27.64 -30.62
C THR A 149 4.52 -28.17 -31.37
N ARG A 150 4.51 -27.87 -32.68
CA ARG A 150 3.58 -28.40 -33.68
C ARG A 150 3.66 -29.92 -33.77
#